data_AF-A0A936S1D4-F1
#
_entry.id   AF-A0A936S1D4-F1
#
_cell.length_a   1.000
_cell.length_b   1.000
_cell.length_c   1.000
_cell.angle_alpha   90.00
_cell.angle_beta   90.00
_cell.angle_gamma   90.00
#
_symmetry.space_group_name_H-M   'P 1'
#
loop_
_entity.id
_entity.type
_entity.pdbx_description
1 polymer ?
#
loop_
_entity_poly.entity_id
_entity_poly.type
_entity_poly.pdbx_seq_one_letter_code
_entity_poly.pdbx_strand_id
1 'polypeptide(L)'
;MFGFGRKKSYEDRIRELLEASQQSEAASVARDAFADKKSGEHVLAWVASSMYERDVIPAFDLLEEFVIRFPDSLHLPRVYLADILSRASQFDKATDLARYYLRLARDSNVLSSLDSRRIEQEGVSRSFLLLTSAYTTLGARSYSKRMLQFGLGYALVDRWREANRNELLQLERELLQTDEADLDSRWETFFCTGAGAGDLFSKCSDEGFPRMAKRVDLLEGNFRFNGAFQVDVSEAFMLVVESRSSGCVLC
;
A
#
# COMPACT_ATOMS: atom_id res chain seq x y z
N MET A 1 27.81 -30.32 -34.20
CA MET A 1 27.73 -29.01 -33.52
C MET A 1 26.37 -28.91 -32.85
N PHE A 2 26.28 -29.17 -31.55
CA PHE A 2 25.06 -28.90 -30.80
C PHE A 2 25.04 -27.40 -30.47
N GLY A 3 24.28 -26.63 -31.22
CA GLY A 3 23.98 -25.25 -30.86
C GLY A 3 23.13 -25.26 -29.60
N PHE A 4 23.76 -25.14 -28.44
CA PHE A 4 23.06 -24.78 -27.21
C PHE A 4 22.57 -23.34 -27.36
N GLY A 5 21.41 -23.17 -28.01
CA GLY A 5 20.68 -21.92 -27.97
C GLY A 5 20.44 -21.58 -26.50
N ARG A 6 20.96 -20.43 -26.04
CA ARG A 6 20.67 -19.93 -24.69
C ARG A 6 19.15 -19.89 -24.55
N LYS A 7 18.59 -20.61 -23.56
CA LYS A 7 17.17 -20.49 -23.23
C LYS A 7 16.89 -19.01 -22.96
N LYS A 8 15.90 -18.44 -23.67
CA LYS A 8 15.47 -17.07 -23.42
C LYS A 8 15.02 -16.92 -21.96
N SER A 9 15.36 -15.80 -21.34
CA SER A 9 14.90 -15.48 -19.99
C SER A 9 13.37 -15.33 -19.96
N TYR A 10 12.76 -15.45 -18.79
CA TYR A 10 11.32 -15.15 -18.63
C TYR A 10 11.02 -13.70 -19.03
N GLU A 11 11.91 -12.77 -18.69
CA GLU A 11 11.76 -11.34 -18.99
C GLU A 11 11.70 -11.08 -20.49
N ASP A 12 12.62 -11.68 -21.27
CA ASP A 12 12.66 -11.51 -22.72
C ASP A 12 11.41 -12.10 -23.39
N ARG A 13 10.98 -13.30 -22.95
CA ARG A 13 9.77 -13.94 -23.47
C ARG A 13 8.53 -13.11 -23.19
N ILE A 14 8.38 -12.61 -21.96
CA ILE A 14 7.23 -11.78 -21.58
C ILE A 14 7.24 -10.47 -22.36
N ARG A 15 8.41 -9.83 -22.53
CA ARG A 15 8.54 -8.59 -23.30
C ARG A 15 8.06 -8.77 -24.74
N GLU A 16 8.55 -9.82 -25.43
CA GLU A 16 8.15 -10.15 -26.80
C GLU A 16 6.62 -10.38 -26.92
N LEU A 17 6.03 -11.12 -25.99
CA LEU A 17 4.59 -11.39 -25.99
C LEU A 17 3.77 -10.12 -25.73
N LEU A 18 4.19 -9.27 -24.80
CA LEU A 18 3.50 -8.01 -24.51
C LEU A 18 3.59 -7.03 -25.70
N GLU A 19 4.74 -6.98 -26.39
CA GLU A 19 4.91 -6.20 -27.63
C GLU A 19 4.02 -6.72 -28.77
N ALA A 20 3.84 -8.04 -28.85
CA ALA A 20 2.93 -8.68 -29.79
C ALA A 20 1.45 -8.63 -29.35
N SER A 21 1.11 -7.96 -28.24
CA SER A 21 -0.24 -7.91 -27.66
C SER A 21 -0.82 -9.28 -27.29
N GLN A 22 0.05 -10.26 -27.03
CA GLN A 22 -0.26 -11.63 -26.67
C GLN A 22 -0.44 -11.79 -25.15
N GLN A 23 -1.46 -11.12 -24.59
CA GLN A 23 -1.65 -11.01 -23.14
C GLN A 23 -1.90 -12.37 -22.44
N SER A 24 -2.68 -13.27 -23.06
CA SER A 24 -2.98 -14.58 -22.47
C SER A 24 -1.73 -15.46 -22.38
N GLU A 25 -0.89 -15.45 -23.42
CA GLU A 25 0.37 -16.17 -23.43
C GLU A 25 1.38 -15.54 -22.46
N ALA A 26 1.43 -14.21 -22.36
CA ALA A 26 2.24 -13.51 -21.37
C ALA A 26 1.87 -13.90 -19.93
N ALA A 27 0.57 -13.97 -19.63
CA ALA A 27 0.06 -14.42 -18.33
C ALA A 27 0.45 -15.88 -18.03
N SER A 28 0.42 -16.76 -19.03
CA SER A 28 0.87 -18.16 -18.88
C SER A 28 2.37 -18.23 -18.56
N VAL A 29 3.21 -17.50 -19.30
CA VAL A 29 4.66 -17.46 -19.04
C VAL A 29 4.98 -16.82 -17.69
N ALA A 30 4.20 -15.83 -17.25
CA ALA A 30 4.34 -15.24 -15.92
C ALA A 30 4.09 -16.27 -14.81
N ARG A 31 3.04 -17.09 -14.93
CA ARG A 31 2.77 -18.20 -14.00
C ARG A 31 3.88 -19.25 -14.00
N ASP A 32 4.41 -19.60 -15.18
CA ASP A 32 5.56 -20.49 -15.28
C ASP A 32 6.78 -19.94 -14.53
N ALA A 33 6.97 -18.61 -14.53
CA ALA A 33 8.07 -17.98 -13.80
C ALA A 33 7.89 -18.11 -12.28
N PHE A 34 6.67 -17.93 -11.77
CA PHE A 34 6.34 -18.08 -10.34
C PHE A 34 6.45 -19.53 -9.85
N ALA A 35 6.05 -20.49 -10.70
CA ALA A 35 6.20 -21.92 -10.44
C ALA A 35 7.66 -22.39 -10.42
N ASP A 36 8.58 -21.69 -11.12
CA ASP A 36 10.00 -22.01 -11.10
C ASP A 36 10.65 -21.56 -9.77
N LYS A 37 11.06 -22.56 -8.98
CA LYS A 37 11.76 -22.36 -7.70
C LYS A 37 13.11 -21.66 -7.85
N LYS A 38 13.70 -21.63 -9.05
CA LYS A 38 14.96 -20.96 -9.34
C LYS A 38 14.79 -19.48 -9.67
N SER A 39 13.57 -19.01 -9.93
CA SER A 39 13.30 -17.60 -10.18
C SER A 39 13.60 -16.78 -8.92
N GLY A 40 14.50 -15.80 -9.07
CA GLY A 40 14.87 -14.88 -8.00
C GLY A 40 13.81 -13.79 -7.78
N GLU A 41 13.86 -13.16 -6.61
CA GLU A 41 12.95 -12.07 -6.21
C GLU A 41 12.83 -10.97 -7.27
N HIS A 42 13.96 -10.42 -7.73
CA HIS A 42 13.97 -9.34 -8.73
C HIS A 42 13.26 -9.71 -10.04
N VAL A 43 13.41 -10.96 -10.51
CA VAL A 43 12.74 -11.45 -11.72
C VAL A 43 11.23 -11.51 -11.48
N LEU A 44 10.80 -12.10 -10.37
CA LEU A 44 9.38 -12.24 -10.06
C LEU A 44 8.72 -10.88 -9.80
N ALA A 45 9.46 -9.95 -9.20
CA ALA A 45 9.03 -8.57 -9.04
C ALA A 45 8.80 -7.90 -10.39
N TRP A 46 9.75 -8.04 -11.31
CA TRP A 46 9.63 -7.50 -12.67
C TRP A 46 8.45 -8.14 -13.42
N VAL A 47 8.29 -9.46 -13.33
CA VAL A 47 7.21 -10.20 -13.99
C VAL A 47 5.85 -9.71 -13.51
N ALA A 48 5.59 -9.70 -12.19
CA ALA A 48 4.30 -9.27 -11.65
C ALA A 48 4.03 -7.78 -11.92
N SER A 49 5.06 -6.93 -11.80
CA SER A 49 4.95 -5.50 -12.11
C SER A 49 4.62 -5.25 -13.58
N SER A 50 5.21 -6.03 -14.49
CA SER A 50 4.93 -5.92 -15.94
C SER A 50 3.51 -6.32 -16.29
N MET A 51 2.96 -7.35 -15.62
CA MET A 51 1.55 -7.73 -15.81
C MET A 51 0.61 -6.61 -15.38
N TYR A 52 0.91 -5.97 -14.24
CA TYR A 52 0.17 -4.81 -13.75
C TYR A 52 0.25 -3.61 -14.70
N GLU A 53 1.47 -3.21 -15.08
CA GLU A 53 1.69 -2.01 -15.92
C GLU A 53 1.16 -2.13 -17.35
N ARG A 54 0.90 -3.36 -17.82
CA ARG A 54 0.32 -3.64 -19.14
C ARG A 54 -1.14 -4.07 -19.07
N ASP A 55 -1.79 -3.89 -17.92
CA ASP A 55 -3.20 -4.24 -17.67
C ASP A 55 -3.54 -5.70 -18.06
N VAL A 56 -2.63 -6.64 -17.79
CA VAL A 56 -2.87 -8.08 -17.96
C VAL A 56 -3.65 -8.60 -16.76
N ILE A 57 -4.94 -8.23 -16.69
CA ILE A 57 -5.85 -8.51 -15.57
C ILE A 57 -5.83 -9.98 -15.13
N PRO A 58 -5.81 -10.99 -16.03
CA PRO A 58 -5.78 -12.38 -15.63
C PRO A 58 -4.50 -12.83 -14.91
N ALA A 59 -3.51 -11.96 -14.70
CA ALA A 59 -2.27 -12.27 -13.99
C ALA A 59 -2.05 -11.38 -12.75
N PHE A 60 -3.05 -10.61 -12.32
CA PHE A 60 -2.95 -9.75 -11.13
C PHE A 60 -2.83 -10.54 -9.82
N ASP A 61 -3.29 -11.79 -9.79
CA ASP A 61 -3.09 -12.75 -8.69
C ASP A 61 -1.60 -12.93 -8.32
N LEU A 62 -0.70 -12.78 -9.29
CA LEU A 62 0.75 -12.89 -9.07
C LEU A 62 1.33 -11.80 -8.14
N LEU A 63 0.64 -10.66 -8.00
CA LEU A 63 1.05 -9.61 -7.06
C LEU A 63 0.90 -10.08 -5.61
N GLU A 64 -0.20 -10.78 -5.29
CA GLU A 64 -0.40 -11.37 -3.97
C GLU A 64 0.58 -12.51 -3.72
N GLU A 65 0.79 -13.39 -4.69
CA GLU A 65 1.77 -14.47 -4.59
C GLU A 65 3.18 -13.92 -4.31
N PHE A 66 3.55 -12.81 -4.98
CA PHE A 66 4.82 -12.13 -4.72
C PHE A 66 4.91 -11.60 -3.28
N VAL A 67 3.88 -10.90 -2.80
CA VAL A 67 3.86 -10.32 -1.44
C VAL A 67 3.95 -11.41 -0.37
N ILE A 68 3.30 -12.56 -0.59
CA ILE A 68 3.37 -13.72 0.31
C ILE A 68 4.79 -14.33 0.32
N ARG A 69 5.40 -14.48 -0.87
CA ARG A 69 6.72 -15.11 -1.02
C ARG A 69 7.87 -14.22 -0.55
N PHE A 70 7.75 -12.90 -0.71
CA PHE A 70 8.77 -11.92 -0.36
C PHE A 70 8.18 -10.80 0.53
N PRO A 71 7.83 -11.10 1.79
CA PRO A 71 7.13 -10.18 2.69
C PRO A 71 7.94 -8.93 3.04
N ASP A 72 9.25 -8.93 2.88
CA ASP A 72 10.11 -7.78 3.19
C ASP A 72 10.67 -7.09 1.94
N SER A 73 10.12 -7.43 0.76
CA SER A 73 10.54 -6.83 -0.50
C SER A 73 10.16 -5.34 -0.58
N LEU A 74 11.10 -4.54 -1.10
CA LEU A 74 10.89 -3.14 -1.50
C LEU A 74 10.65 -2.97 -3.01
N HIS A 75 10.24 -4.04 -3.70
CA HIS A 75 9.75 -3.93 -5.07
C HIS A 75 8.26 -3.50 -5.11
N LEU A 76 7.83 -3.02 -6.28
CA LEU A 76 6.50 -2.45 -6.51
C LEU A 76 5.28 -3.38 -6.35
N PRO A 77 5.36 -4.73 -6.44
CA PRO A 77 4.16 -5.57 -6.39
C PRO A 77 3.24 -5.33 -5.20
N ARG A 78 3.78 -5.05 -4.00
CA ARG A 78 2.94 -4.72 -2.82
C ARG A 78 2.11 -3.47 -3.04
N VAL A 79 2.71 -2.42 -3.59
CA VAL A 79 2.06 -1.13 -3.82
C VAL A 79 1.05 -1.25 -4.97
N TYR A 80 1.34 -2.07 -5.98
CA TYR A 80 0.42 -2.36 -7.08
C TYR A 80 -0.78 -3.19 -6.61
N LEU A 81 -0.57 -4.16 -5.72
CA LEU A 81 -1.65 -4.88 -5.05
C LEU A 81 -2.53 -3.93 -4.22
N ALA A 82 -1.91 -3.03 -3.44
CA ALA A 82 -2.63 -2.01 -2.68
C ALA A 82 -3.50 -1.12 -3.58
N ASP A 83 -2.99 -0.73 -4.75
CA ASP A 83 -3.76 0.05 -5.71
C ASP A 83 -4.95 -0.70 -6.29
N ILE A 84 -4.79 -1.96 -6.70
CA ILE A 84 -5.90 -2.80 -7.17
C ILE A 84 -6.99 -2.90 -6.09
N LEU A 85 -6.57 -3.14 -4.84
CA LEU A 85 -7.49 -3.26 -3.72
C LEU A 85 -8.23 -1.95 -3.46
N SER A 86 -7.55 -0.79 -3.58
CA SER A 86 -8.19 0.52 -3.46
C SER A 86 -9.23 0.75 -4.56
N ARG A 87 -8.91 0.42 -5.83
CA ARG A 87 -9.88 0.48 -6.95
C ARG A 87 -11.07 -0.45 -6.76
N ALA A 88 -10.88 -1.57 -6.08
CA ALA A 88 -11.93 -2.51 -5.70
C ALA A 88 -12.67 -2.13 -4.40
N SER A 89 -12.48 -0.90 -3.90
CA SER A 89 -13.04 -0.40 -2.63
C SER A 89 -12.65 -1.21 -1.38
N GLN A 90 -11.59 -2.01 -1.45
CA GLN A 90 -10.99 -2.71 -0.30
C GLN A 90 -9.97 -1.81 0.39
N PHE A 91 -10.40 -0.62 0.79
CA PHE A 91 -9.54 0.46 1.30
C PHE A 91 -8.75 0.05 2.54
N ASP A 92 -9.34 -0.70 3.46
CA ASP A 92 -8.68 -1.18 4.68
C ASP A 92 -7.44 -2.04 4.38
N LYS A 93 -7.54 -2.95 3.39
CA LYS A 93 -6.41 -3.79 2.96
C LYS A 93 -5.38 -2.96 2.18
N ALA A 94 -5.83 -2.06 1.32
CA ALA A 94 -4.96 -1.17 0.54
C ALA A 94 -4.09 -0.29 1.44
N THR A 95 -4.72 0.37 2.42
CA THR A 95 -4.05 1.21 3.42
C THR A 95 -3.00 0.43 4.20
N ASP A 96 -3.30 -0.80 4.62
CA ASP A 96 -2.36 -1.62 5.38
C ASP A 96 -1.14 -2.08 4.54
N LEU A 97 -1.34 -2.47 3.28
CA LEU A 97 -0.22 -2.82 2.39
C LEU A 97 0.67 -1.61 2.07
N ALA A 98 0.07 -0.44 1.81
CA ALA A 98 0.80 0.80 1.60
C ALA A 98 1.64 1.17 2.83
N ARG A 99 1.05 1.03 4.02
CA ARG A 99 1.74 1.23 5.29
C ARG A 99 2.92 0.28 5.49
N TYR A 100 2.72 -1.00 5.21
CA TYR A 100 3.78 -2.00 5.31
C TYR A 100 4.96 -1.62 4.42
N TYR A 101 4.69 -1.18 3.19
CA TYR A 101 5.72 -0.69 2.29
C TYR A 101 6.48 0.52 2.85
N LEU A 102 5.77 1.52 3.38
CA LEU A 102 6.39 2.70 4.01
C LEU A 102 7.25 2.32 5.21
N ARG A 103 6.81 1.38 6.05
CA ARG A 103 7.60 0.85 7.18
C ARG A 103 8.88 0.19 6.70
N LEU A 104 8.83 -0.68 5.70
CA LEU A 104 10.03 -1.31 5.13
C LEU A 104 11.00 -0.27 4.57
N ALA A 105 10.49 0.77 3.89
CA ALA A 105 11.32 1.81 3.30
C ALA A 105 12.02 2.64 4.38
N ARG A 106 11.33 2.93 5.49
CA ARG A 106 11.93 3.55 6.67
C ARG A 106 13.01 2.67 7.28
N ASP A 107 12.71 1.40 7.50
CA ASP A 107 13.59 0.48 8.24
C ASP A 107 14.85 0.12 7.46
N SER A 108 14.75 0.13 6.13
CA SER A 108 15.87 -0.04 5.21
C SER A 108 16.65 1.25 4.96
N ASN A 109 16.30 2.35 5.66
CA ASN A 109 16.90 3.68 5.52
C ASN A 109 16.91 4.20 4.07
N VAL A 110 15.86 3.87 3.30
CA VAL A 110 15.73 4.26 1.89
C VAL A 110 15.23 5.69 1.74
N LEU A 111 14.42 6.16 2.69
CA LEU A 111 13.76 7.47 2.62
C LEU A 111 14.74 8.65 2.52
N SER A 112 15.93 8.55 3.09
CA SER A 112 16.96 9.61 3.06
C SER A 112 17.67 9.76 1.71
N SER A 113 17.59 8.75 0.84
CA SER A 113 18.25 8.73 -0.48
C SER A 113 17.27 8.35 -1.59
N LEU A 114 16.00 8.75 -1.43
CA LEU A 114 14.89 8.28 -2.25
C LEU A 114 15.01 8.71 -3.72
N ASP A 115 15.60 9.89 -3.97
CA ASP A 115 15.86 10.46 -5.29
C ASP A 115 16.75 9.61 -6.19
N SER A 116 17.68 8.85 -5.59
CA SER A 116 18.59 7.94 -6.30
C SER A 116 18.03 6.53 -6.51
N ARG A 117 16.85 6.23 -5.94
CA ARG A 117 16.28 4.88 -5.86
C ARG A 117 14.95 4.80 -6.58
N ARG A 118 14.99 4.72 -7.91
CA ARG A 118 13.80 4.87 -8.77
C ARG A 118 12.63 3.92 -8.43
N ILE A 119 12.90 2.65 -8.14
CA ILE A 119 11.86 1.67 -7.80
C ILE A 119 11.21 2.05 -6.47
N GLU A 120 12.03 2.32 -5.46
CA GLU A 120 11.54 2.67 -4.14
C GLU A 120 10.88 4.05 -4.12
N GLN A 121 11.38 5.01 -4.90
CA GLN A 121 10.79 6.32 -5.11
C GLN A 121 9.37 6.20 -5.63
N GLU A 122 9.15 5.40 -6.67
CA GLU A 122 7.81 5.13 -7.21
C GLU A 122 6.89 4.51 -6.15
N GLY A 123 7.37 3.49 -5.44
CA GLY A 123 6.59 2.79 -4.42
C GLY A 123 6.22 3.69 -3.23
N VAL A 124 7.17 4.48 -2.71
CA VAL A 124 6.94 5.42 -1.60
C VAL A 124 5.97 6.52 -2.03
N SER A 125 6.17 7.08 -3.23
CA SER A 125 5.34 8.17 -3.75
C SER A 125 3.86 7.78 -3.82
N ARG A 126 3.59 6.58 -4.30
CA ARG A 126 2.22 6.05 -4.39
C ARG A 126 1.66 5.61 -3.04
N SER A 127 2.51 5.07 -2.15
CA SER A 127 2.06 4.54 -0.86
C SER A 127 1.49 5.62 0.06
N PHE A 128 1.98 6.87 0.01
CA PHE A 128 1.39 7.95 0.81
C PHE A 128 -0.07 8.23 0.47
N LEU A 129 -0.46 8.14 -0.80
CA LEU A 129 -1.84 8.32 -1.23
C LEU A 129 -2.71 7.11 -0.86
N LEU A 130 -2.19 5.89 -1.07
CA LEU A 130 -2.92 4.66 -0.72
C LEU A 130 -3.08 4.49 0.81
N LEU A 131 -2.14 5.00 1.59
CA LEU A 131 -2.21 5.04 3.05
C LEU A 131 -3.46 5.80 3.53
N THR A 132 -3.87 6.86 2.85
CA THR A 132 -5.00 7.68 3.30
C THR A 132 -6.36 7.13 2.91
N SER A 133 -6.44 6.09 2.06
CA SER A 133 -7.71 5.58 1.53
C SER A 133 -8.72 5.23 2.64
N ALA A 134 -8.35 4.36 3.59
CA ALA A 134 -9.25 3.98 4.68
C ALA A 134 -9.56 5.16 5.62
N TYR A 135 -8.56 5.99 5.92
CA TYR A 135 -8.73 7.14 6.81
C TYR A 135 -9.72 8.16 6.25
N THR A 136 -9.57 8.55 4.99
CA THR A 136 -10.48 9.50 4.34
C THR A 136 -11.90 8.92 4.27
N THR A 137 -12.05 7.64 3.91
CA THR A 137 -13.38 6.98 3.88
C THR A 137 -14.05 6.94 5.25
N LEU A 138 -13.29 6.73 6.33
CA LEU A 138 -13.80 6.70 7.70
C LEU A 138 -13.97 8.10 8.33
N GLY A 139 -13.62 9.17 7.60
CA GLY A 139 -13.82 10.55 8.01
C GLY A 139 -12.61 11.25 8.65
N ALA A 140 -11.44 10.60 8.71
CA ALA A 140 -10.22 11.13 9.34
C ALA A 140 -9.39 12.03 8.40
N ARG A 141 -10.00 13.10 7.87
CA ARG A 141 -9.43 13.93 6.80
C ARG A 141 -8.23 14.77 7.25
N SER A 142 -8.23 15.29 8.45
CA SER A 142 -7.12 16.04 9.04
C SER A 142 -5.88 15.16 9.18
N TYR A 143 -6.07 13.90 9.59
CA TYR A 143 -5.00 12.91 9.58
C TYR A 143 -4.50 12.63 8.16
N SER A 144 -5.39 12.35 7.20
CA SER A 144 -5.02 12.14 5.79
C SER A 144 -4.21 13.32 5.24
N LYS A 145 -4.64 14.55 5.54
CA LYS A 145 -3.93 15.78 5.18
C LYS A 145 -2.51 15.81 5.75
N ARG A 146 -2.33 15.51 7.05
CA ARG A 146 -1.01 15.45 7.69
C ARG A 146 -0.10 14.41 7.03
N MET A 147 -0.63 13.23 6.68
CA MET A 147 0.16 12.18 6.04
C MET A 147 0.62 12.54 4.63
N LEU A 148 -0.25 13.17 3.83
CA LEU A 148 0.11 13.62 2.49
C LEU A 148 1.12 14.77 2.53
N GLN A 149 0.94 15.72 3.45
CA GLN A 149 1.91 16.80 3.69
C GLN A 149 3.27 16.26 4.12
N PHE A 150 3.29 15.29 5.02
CA PHE A 150 4.50 14.59 5.43
C PHE A 150 5.17 13.87 4.25
N GLY A 151 4.38 13.17 3.43
CA GLY A 151 4.85 12.52 2.20
C GLY A 151 5.48 13.48 1.19
N LEU A 152 4.90 14.68 1.02
CA LEU A 152 5.43 15.74 0.15
C LEU A 152 6.79 16.30 0.61
N GLY A 153 7.21 16.01 1.84
CA GLY A 153 8.56 16.33 2.33
C GLY A 153 9.66 15.45 1.72
N TYR A 154 9.30 14.32 1.09
CA TYR A 154 10.24 13.42 0.41
C TYR A 154 10.36 13.73 -1.09
N ALA A 155 11.43 13.21 -1.69
CA ALA A 155 11.69 13.31 -3.14
C ALA A 155 10.73 12.41 -3.94
N LEU A 156 9.44 12.73 -3.96
CA LEU A 156 8.42 11.95 -4.69
C LEU A 156 8.54 12.14 -6.21
N VAL A 157 8.09 11.13 -6.98
CA VAL A 157 7.92 11.24 -8.44
C VAL A 157 6.86 12.30 -8.75
N ASP A 158 7.11 13.15 -9.76
CA ASP A 158 6.31 14.35 -10.03
C ASP A 158 4.81 14.08 -10.19
N ARG A 159 4.42 13.02 -10.92
CA ARG A 159 2.99 12.66 -11.09
C ARG A 159 2.28 12.39 -9.77
N TRP A 160 2.96 11.77 -8.82
CA TRP A 160 2.41 11.44 -7.51
C TRP A 160 2.47 12.64 -6.56
N ARG A 161 3.48 13.51 -6.72
CA ARG A 161 3.52 14.81 -6.03
C ARG A 161 2.31 15.66 -6.42
N GLU A 162 1.96 15.68 -7.70
CA GLU A 162 0.76 16.37 -8.20
C GLU A 162 -0.53 15.72 -7.68
N ALA A 163 -0.64 14.39 -7.75
CA ALA A 163 -1.79 13.66 -7.20
C ALA A 163 -2.01 13.97 -5.71
N ASN A 164 -0.95 13.95 -4.89
CA ASN A 164 -1.03 14.28 -3.46
C ASN A 164 -1.47 15.74 -3.23
N ARG A 165 -1.02 16.69 -4.07
CA ARG A 165 -1.46 18.09 -3.98
C ARG A 165 -2.93 18.25 -4.34
N ASN A 166 -3.40 17.54 -5.36
CA ASN A 166 -4.81 17.56 -5.74
C ASN A 166 -5.71 16.98 -4.64
N GLU A 167 -5.29 15.86 -4.05
CA GLU A 167 -5.99 15.25 -2.91
C GLU A 167 -6.02 16.20 -1.70
N LEU A 168 -4.91 16.88 -1.39
CA LEU A 168 -4.89 17.89 -0.31
C LEU A 168 -5.92 19.01 -0.53
N LEU A 169 -6.05 19.51 -1.77
CA LEU A 169 -7.05 20.53 -2.10
C LEU A 169 -8.48 20.00 -1.98
N GLN A 170 -8.70 18.71 -2.28
CA GLN A 170 -10.00 18.07 -2.10
C GLN A 170 -10.35 17.95 -0.61
N LEU A 171 -9.42 17.42 0.20
CA LEU A 171 -9.60 17.28 1.65
C LEU A 171 -9.91 18.64 2.32
N GLU A 172 -9.25 19.71 1.88
CA GLU A 172 -9.53 21.06 2.37
C GLU A 172 -10.95 21.53 2.08
N ARG A 173 -11.52 21.18 0.92
CA ARG A 173 -12.91 21.53 0.60
C ARG A 173 -13.90 20.68 1.38
N GLU A 174 -13.60 19.39 1.57
CA GLU A 174 -14.46 18.47 2.32
C GLU A 174 -14.53 18.86 3.79
N LEU A 175 -13.43 19.30 4.40
CA LEU A 175 -13.39 19.80 5.79
C LEU A 175 -14.22 21.07 6.03
N LEU A 176 -14.65 21.78 4.98
CA LEU A 176 -15.57 22.91 5.11
C LEU A 176 -17.04 22.46 5.22
N GLN A 177 -17.33 21.18 4.98
CA GLN A 177 -18.67 20.61 5.08
C GLN A 177 -18.91 20.15 6.51
N THR A 178 -20.04 20.56 7.11
CA THR A 178 -20.33 20.34 8.54
C THR A 178 -20.25 18.86 8.95
N ASP A 179 -20.91 17.97 8.20
CA ASP A 179 -20.95 16.55 8.54
C ASP A 179 -19.55 15.90 8.53
N GLU A 180 -18.71 16.33 7.59
CA GLU A 180 -17.35 15.81 7.45
C GLU A 180 -16.41 16.38 8.51
N ALA A 181 -16.60 17.64 8.90
CA ALA A 181 -15.88 18.26 10.00
C ALA A 181 -16.20 17.61 11.36
N ASP A 182 -17.46 17.23 11.57
CA ASP A 182 -17.90 16.56 12.81
C ASP A 182 -17.28 15.16 12.95
N LEU A 183 -17.23 14.38 11.86
CA LEU A 183 -16.55 13.07 11.87
C LEU A 183 -15.04 13.23 12.08
N ASP A 184 -14.43 14.19 11.40
CA ASP A 184 -13.00 14.49 11.56
C ASP A 184 -12.65 14.89 12.99
N SER A 185 -13.48 15.72 13.63
CA SER A 185 -13.28 16.15 15.03
C SER A 185 -13.25 14.97 16.02
N ARG A 186 -14.02 13.91 15.77
CA ARG A 186 -13.99 12.68 16.59
C ARG A 186 -12.66 11.95 16.45
N TRP A 187 -12.16 11.84 15.22
CA TRP A 187 -10.84 11.27 14.94
C TRP A 187 -9.72 12.09 15.59
N GLU A 188 -9.76 13.42 15.46
CA GLU A 188 -8.76 14.30 16.06
C GLU A 188 -8.78 14.27 17.59
N THR A 189 -9.97 14.17 18.19
CA THR A 189 -10.12 13.98 19.65
C THR A 189 -9.44 12.69 20.09
N PHE A 190 -9.69 11.59 19.37
CA PHE A 190 -9.04 10.31 19.63
C PHE A 190 -7.53 10.39 19.45
N PHE A 191 -7.04 10.97 18.35
CA PHE A 191 -5.60 11.09 18.08
C PHE A 191 -4.85 11.99 19.07
N CYS A 192 -5.53 12.95 19.71
CA CYS A 192 -4.94 13.82 20.72
C CYS A 192 -4.99 13.24 22.14
N THR A 193 -6.02 12.46 22.48
CA THR A 193 -6.33 12.13 23.89
C THR A 193 -6.69 10.67 24.16
N GLY A 194 -6.90 9.86 23.12
CA GLY A 194 -7.44 8.50 23.23
C GLY A 194 -8.95 8.44 23.49
N ALA A 195 -9.62 9.57 23.73
CA ALA A 195 -11.07 9.58 23.97
C ALA A 195 -11.87 9.21 22.71
N GLY A 196 -13.01 8.54 22.90
CA GLY A 196 -13.89 8.12 21.79
C GLY A 196 -13.43 6.87 21.03
N ALA A 197 -12.40 6.17 21.52
CA ALA A 197 -11.86 4.97 20.87
C ALA A 197 -12.92 3.86 20.65
N GLY A 198 -13.80 3.61 21.62
CA GLY A 198 -14.84 2.58 21.52
C GLY A 198 -15.84 2.84 20.39
N ASP A 199 -16.23 4.11 20.20
CA ASP A 199 -17.14 4.52 19.13
C ASP A 199 -16.46 4.39 17.76
N LEU A 200 -15.20 4.81 17.65
CA LEU A 200 -14.41 4.67 16.43
C LEU A 200 -14.14 3.21 16.07
N PHE A 201 -13.83 2.37 17.06
CA PHE A 201 -13.66 0.92 16.87
C PHE A 201 -14.93 0.29 16.30
N SER A 202 -16.08 0.62 16.89
CA SER A 202 -17.39 0.09 16.46
C SER A 202 -17.70 0.55 15.05
N LYS A 203 -17.54 1.86 14.75
CA LYS A 203 -17.70 2.40 13.38
C LYS A 203 -16.82 1.68 12.36
N CYS A 204 -15.53 1.49 12.66
CA CYS A 204 -14.62 0.78 11.75
C CYS A 204 -15.08 -0.66 11.52
N SER A 205 -15.52 -1.36 12.58
CA SER A 205 -15.98 -2.75 12.47
C SER A 205 -17.27 -2.85 11.64
N ASP A 206 -18.23 -1.98 11.92
CA ASP A 206 -19.56 -1.97 11.27
C ASP A 206 -19.48 -1.59 9.78
N GLU A 207 -18.54 -0.72 9.41
CA GLU A 207 -18.32 -0.31 8.01
C GLU A 207 -17.38 -1.26 7.24
N GLY A 208 -16.92 -2.36 7.87
CA GLY A 208 -16.09 -3.37 7.20
C GLY A 208 -14.61 -3.04 7.11
N PHE A 209 -14.07 -2.28 8.07
CA PHE A 209 -12.65 -1.93 8.21
C PHE A 209 -11.99 -2.58 9.45
N PRO A 210 -11.89 -3.92 9.49
CA PRO A 210 -11.40 -4.64 10.67
C PRO A 210 -9.94 -4.33 11.04
N ARG A 211 -9.06 -4.00 10.08
CA ARG A 211 -7.66 -3.64 10.37
C ARG A 211 -7.57 -2.24 10.97
N MET A 212 -8.37 -1.28 10.49
CA MET A 212 -8.53 0.01 11.14
C MET A 212 -9.14 -0.12 12.54
N ALA A 213 -10.13 -0.99 12.76
CA ALA A 213 -10.66 -1.24 14.10
C ALA A 213 -9.56 -1.73 15.06
N LYS A 214 -8.77 -2.74 14.65
CA LYS A 214 -7.61 -3.21 15.44
C LYS A 214 -6.57 -2.12 15.67
N ARG A 215 -6.39 -1.22 14.71
CA ARG A 215 -5.48 -0.08 14.84
C ARG A 215 -5.97 0.93 15.88
N VAL A 216 -7.26 1.23 15.92
CA VAL A 216 -7.86 2.07 16.97
C VAL A 216 -7.60 1.44 18.34
N ASP A 217 -7.83 0.14 18.48
CA ASP A 217 -7.56 -0.60 19.74
C ASP A 217 -6.09 -0.53 20.16
N LEU A 218 -5.15 -0.72 19.22
CA LEU A 218 -3.71 -0.61 19.50
C LEU A 218 -3.29 0.80 19.89
N LEU A 219 -3.81 1.83 19.23
CA LEU A 219 -3.53 3.22 19.55
C LEU A 219 -4.11 3.60 20.92
N GLU A 220 -5.33 3.16 21.24
CA GLU A 220 -5.95 3.32 22.55
C GLU A 220 -5.11 2.67 23.67
N GLY A 221 -4.58 1.47 23.41
CA GLY A 221 -3.65 0.82 24.32
C GLY A 221 -2.43 1.69 24.64
N ASN A 222 -1.87 2.42 23.67
CA ASN A 222 -0.74 3.33 23.92
C ASN A 222 -1.12 4.50 24.84
N PHE A 223 -2.33 5.06 24.69
CA PHE A 223 -2.83 6.11 25.60
C PHE A 223 -2.99 5.62 27.04
N ARG A 224 -3.43 4.37 27.25
CA ARG A 224 -3.58 3.78 28.59
C ARG A 224 -2.27 3.72 29.38
N PHE A 225 -1.16 3.45 28.70
CA PHE A 225 0.16 3.30 29.34
C PHE A 225 1.00 4.59 29.28
N ASN A 226 0.66 5.52 28.39
CA ASN A 226 1.32 6.80 28.25
C ASN A 226 0.29 7.90 27.93
N GLY A 227 -0.19 8.61 28.96
CA GLY A 227 -1.16 9.70 28.78
C GLY A 227 -0.63 10.92 28.00
N ALA A 228 0.68 10.99 27.75
CA ALA A 228 1.30 12.00 26.89
C ALA A 228 1.50 11.49 25.44
N PHE A 229 1.13 10.24 25.15
CA PHE A 229 1.12 9.73 23.78
C PHE A 229 0.18 10.59 22.93
N GLN A 230 0.58 10.83 21.69
CA GLN A 230 -0.23 11.48 20.68
C GLN A 230 0.03 10.78 19.36
N VAL A 231 -0.99 10.70 18.52
CA VAL A 231 -0.86 10.09 17.20
C VAL A 231 -0.32 11.12 16.22
N ASP A 232 0.96 10.99 15.86
CA ASP A 232 1.66 11.86 14.93
C ASP A 232 2.01 11.15 13.61
N VAL A 233 2.83 11.78 12.77
CA VAL A 233 3.28 11.24 11.47
C VAL A 233 4.07 9.93 11.59
N SER A 234 4.60 9.59 12.77
CA SER A 234 5.28 8.31 12.98
C SER A 234 4.31 7.13 12.90
N GLU A 235 3.01 7.38 13.07
CA GLU A 235 1.96 6.37 12.96
C GLU A 235 1.85 5.79 11.54
N ALA A 236 2.23 6.56 10.51
CA ALA A 236 2.32 6.11 9.12
C ALA A 236 3.22 4.90 8.91
N PHE A 237 4.01 4.52 9.92
CA PHE A 237 4.91 3.39 9.89
C PHE A 237 4.60 2.34 10.98
N MET A 238 3.51 2.49 11.73
CA MET A 238 3.09 1.56 12.78
C MET A 238 2.20 0.46 12.21
N LEU A 239 2.64 -0.79 12.26
CA LEU A 239 1.90 -1.93 11.73
C LEU A 239 0.98 -2.55 12.80
N VAL A 240 -0.18 -2.99 12.37
CA VAL A 240 -1.01 -3.93 13.14
C VAL A 240 -0.46 -5.32 12.84
N VAL A 241 0.28 -5.90 13.78
CA VAL A 241 0.78 -7.27 13.63
C VAL A 241 -0.23 -8.21 14.25
N GLU A 242 -0.98 -8.92 13.41
CA GLU A 242 -1.77 -10.05 13.87
C GLU A 242 -0.86 -11.27 14.05
N SER A 243 -0.84 -11.85 15.25
CA SER A 243 -0.30 -13.18 15.45
C SER A 243 -1.11 -14.16 14.59
N ARG A 244 -0.50 -14.70 13.53
CA ARG A 244 -1.17 -15.55 12.53
C ARG A 244 -2.02 -16.65 13.17
N SER A 245 -3.34 -16.52 13.10
CA SER A 245 -4.24 -17.66 12.96
C SER A 245 -4.41 -17.93 11.47
N SER A 246 -3.92 -19.07 11.00
CA SER A 246 -3.90 -19.50 9.60
C SER A 246 -5.26 -19.33 8.90
N GLY A 247 -5.34 -18.41 7.93
CA GLY A 247 -6.53 -18.24 7.09
C GLY A 247 -6.20 -17.45 5.82
N CYS A 248 -6.45 -18.07 4.66
CA CYS A 248 -6.35 -17.48 3.33
C CYS A 248 -7.22 -16.22 3.21
N VAL A 249 -6.72 -15.13 2.61
CA VAL A 249 -7.38 -13.81 2.58
C VAL A 249 -8.33 -13.61 1.39
N LEU A 250 -8.42 -14.58 0.46
CA LEU A 250 -9.36 -14.54 -0.66
C LEU A 250 -10.08 -15.89 -0.81
N CYS A 251 -11.34 -15.91 -0.37
CA CYS A 251 -12.41 -16.77 -0.86
C CYS A 251 -13.59 -15.86 -1.19
#